data_AF-A0A7W2KD47-F1
#
_entry.id   AF-A0A7W2KD47-F1
#
_cell.length_a   1.000
_cell.length_b   1.000
_cell.length_c   1.000
_cell.angle_alpha   90.00
_cell.angle_beta   90.00
_cell.angle_gamma   90.00
#
_symmetry.space_group_name_H-M   'P 1'
#
loop_
_entity.id
_entity.type
_entity.pdbx_description
1 polymer ?
#
loop_
_entity_poly.entity_id
_entity_poly.type
_entity_poly.pdbx_seq_one_letter_code
_entity_poly.pdbx_strand_id
1 'polypeptide(L)'
;MARRSKMRGDIRLRRTLRNIHKTMDNELAPAMRQAAERVLATQQQLMPKDTGAAAAALKIYVAPSGLDAQIGIRGKRDNRKFFYLRFIEYGTKGYIGGKRAGSRNRRATNKSDGEHFFGKYPDIPARPAHPWLRPSIDVNREYVMADIETAVRRTLRKASQGVGND
;
A
#
# COMPACT_ATOMS: atom_id res chain seq x y z
N MET A 1 1.06 -14.52 3.89
CA MET A 1 0.32 -15.80 3.84
C MET A 1 -1.03 -15.55 3.18
N ALA A 2 -1.36 -16.24 2.08
CA ALA A 2 -2.67 -16.10 1.43
C ALA A 2 -3.79 -16.60 2.37
N ARG A 3 -4.86 -15.81 2.54
CA ARG A 3 -6.05 -16.17 3.35
C ARG A 3 -6.59 -17.55 2.92
N ARG A 4 -6.94 -18.40 3.89
CA ARG A 4 -7.51 -19.74 3.63
C ARG A 4 -8.89 -19.57 2.98
N SER A 5 -9.06 -20.11 1.77
CA SER A 5 -10.35 -20.12 1.04
C SER A 5 -11.45 -20.78 1.88
N LYS A 6 -12.63 -20.15 1.94
CA LYS A 6 -13.84 -20.63 2.65
C LYS A 6 -14.78 -21.46 1.77
N MET A 7 -14.34 -21.94 0.60
CA MET A 7 -15.20 -22.77 -0.26
C MET A 7 -15.47 -24.15 0.36
N ARG A 8 -16.75 -24.51 0.50
CA ARG A 8 -17.22 -25.87 0.84
C ARG A 8 -17.28 -26.71 -0.45
N GLY A 9 -16.75 -27.94 -0.44
CA GLY A 9 -16.69 -28.83 -1.62
C GLY A 9 -15.34 -29.54 -1.82
N ASP A 10 -15.27 -30.34 -2.90
CA ASP A 10 -14.19 -31.27 -3.30
C ASP A 10 -12.77 -30.68 -3.12
N ILE A 11 -11.95 -31.41 -2.37
CA ILE A 11 -10.56 -31.06 -2.04
C ILE A 11 -9.72 -30.94 -3.31
N ARG A 12 -9.99 -31.76 -4.33
CA ARG A 12 -9.24 -31.76 -5.60
C ARG A 12 -9.45 -30.46 -6.36
N LEU A 13 -10.70 -30.05 -6.58
CA LEU A 13 -11.05 -28.78 -7.22
C LEU A 13 -10.39 -27.58 -6.50
N ARG A 14 -10.39 -27.60 -5.16
CA ARG A 14 -9.77 -26.53 -4.36
C ARG A 14 -8.26 -26.43 -4.57
N ARG A 15 -7.56 -27.58 -4.66
CA ARG A 15 -6.13 -27.63 -4.96
C ARG A 15 -5.85 -27.13 -6.37
N THR A 16 -6.68 -27.52 -7.35
CA THR A 16 -6.57 -27.09 -8.74
C THR A 16 -6.74 -25.58 -8.87
N LEU A 17 -7.83 -25.01 -8.34
CA LEU A 17 -8.07 -23.56 -8.37
C LEU A 17 -6.97 -22.76 -7.66
N ARG A 18 -6.40 -23.30 -6.57
CA ARG A 18 -5.29 -22.63 -5.87
C ARG A 18 -3.99 -22.69 -6.64
N ASN A 19 -3.75 -23.74 -7.44
CA ASN A 19 -2.52 -23.94 -8.19
C ASN A 19 -2.61 -23.52 -9.65
N ILE A 20 -3.78 -23.11 -10.13
CA ILE A 20 -4.01 -22.73 -11.53
C ILE A 20 -3.01 -21.67 -12.03
N HIS A 21 -2.65 -20.73 -11.16
CA HIS A 21 -1.66 -19.68 -11.42
C HIS A 21 -0.21 -20.18 -11.59
N LYS A 22 0.07 -21.44 -11.21
CA LYS A 22 1.38 -22.09 -11.35
C LYS A 22 1.47 -23.00 -12.57
N THR A 23 0.34 -23.54 -13.01
CA THR A 23 0.28 -24.58 -14.06
C THR A 23 -0.22 -24.05 -15.39
N MET A 24 -0.92 -22.92 -15.41
CA MET A 24 -1.38 -22.26 -16.63
C MET A 24 -0.68 -20.92 -16.80
N ASP A 25 -0.50 -20.49 -18.05
CA ASP A 25 0.00 -19.15 -18.37
C ASP A 25 -0.74 -18.10 -17.55
N ASN A 26 0.03 -17.40 -16.72
CA ASN A 26 -0.53 -16.53 -15.71
C ASN A 26 -0.97 -15.21 -16.34
N GLU A 27 -2.18 -15.16 -16.90
CA GLU A 27 -2.81 -13.92 -17.36
C GLU A 27 -3.14 -12.94 -16.22
N LEU A 28 -3.18 -13.43 -14.97
CA LEU A 28 -3.43 -12.58 -13.81
C LEU A 28 -2.24 -11.68 -13.49
N ALA A 29 -1.00 -12.15 -13.62
CA ALA A 29 0.18 -11.34 -13.36
C ALA A 29 0.29 -10.08 -14.26
N PRO A 30 0.15 -10.17 -15.60
CA PRO A 30 0.17 -8.98 -16.46
C PRO A 30 -1.06 -8.09 -16.23
N ALA A 31 -2.26 -8.65 -16.04
CA ALA A 31 -3.45 -7.84 -15.72
C ALA A 31 -3.29 -7.09 -14.40
N MET A 32 -2.75 -7.76 -13.37
CA MET A 32 -2.47 -7.16 -12.07
C MET A 32 -1.38 -6.06 -12.17
N ARG A 33 -0.39 -6.24 -13.05
CA ARG A 33 0.61 -5.19 -13.33
C ARG A 33 -0.02 -3.97 -13.97
N GLN A 34 -0.87 -4.14 -14.98
CA GLN A 34 -1.59 -3.03 -15.62
C GLN A 34 -2.49 -2.29 -14.62
N ALA A 35 -3.23 -3.03 -13.80
CA ALA A 35 -4.03 -2.47 -12.72
C ALA A 35 -3.17 -1.65 -11.74
N ALA A 36 -2.01 -2.18 -11.36
CA ALA A 36 -1.08 -1.49 -10.46
C ALA A 36 -0.44 -0.25 -11.11
N GLU A 37 -0.18 -0.26 -12.42
CA GLU A 37 0.31 0.89 -13.19
C GLU A 37 -0.70 2.03 -13.21
N ARG A 38 -2.00 1.74 -13.39
CA ARG A 38 -3.07 2.74 -13.29
C ARG A 38 -3.09 3.41 -11.91
N VAL A 39 -3.08 2.60 -10.84
CA VAL A 39 -3.08 3.12 -9.48
C VAL A 39 -1.81 3.93 -9.19
N LEU A 40 -0.64 3.45 -9.64
CA LEU A 40 0.62 4.18 -9.50
C LEU A 40 0.56 5.55 -10.19
N ALA A 41 0.04 5.62 -11.41
CA ALA A 41 -0.09 6.87 -12.14
C ALA A 41 -0.95 7.89 -11.37
N THR A 42 -2.11 7.48 -10.87
CA THR A 42 -2.95 8.34 -10.03
C THR A 42 -2.25 8.71 -8.72
N GLN A 43 -1.54 7.77 -8.10
CA GLN A 43 -0.79 8.02 -6.88
C GLN A 43 0.30 9.09 -7.08
N GLN A 44 1.00 9.05 -8.22
CA GLN A 44 2.01 10.05 -8.58
C GLN A 44 1.40 11.42 -8.88
N GLN A 45 0.17 11.48 -9.38
CA GLN A 45 -0.55 12.73 -9.64
C GLN A 45 -1.04 13.39 -8.35
N LEU A 46 -1.62 12.60 -7.43
CA LEU A 46 -2.22 13.09 -6.19
C LEU A 46 -1.19 13.42 -5.10
N MET A 47 -0.01 12.81 -5.15
CA MET A 47 0.99 13.03 -4.10
C MET A 47 1.49 14.48 -4.10
N PRO A 48 1.58 15.13 -2.93
CA PRO A 48 2.12 16.49 -2.82
C PRO A 48 3.52 16.62 -3.44
N LYS A 49 3.70 17.65 -4.27
CA LYS A 49 4.94 17.89 -5.01
C LYS A 49 5.76 18.98 -4.35
N ASP A 50 6.94 18.59 -3.87
CA ASP A 50 8.04 19.50 -3.57
C ASP A 50 9.02 19.49 -4.76
N THR A 51 9.87 18.47 -4.84
CA THR A 51 10.78 18.23 -5.98
C THR A 51 10.29 17.16 -6.97
N GLY A 52 9.19 16.46 -6.65
CA GLY A 52 8.70 15.30 -7.42
C GLY A 52 9.50 14.01 -7.24
N ALA A 53 10.65 14.03 -6.56
CA ALA A 53 11.51 12.86 -6.36
C ALA A 53 10.81 11.72 -5.61
N ALA A 54 9.89 12.03 -4.69
CA ALA A 54 9.07 11.04 -4.00
C ALA A 54 8.16 10.27 -4.97
N ALA A 55 7.56 10.96 -5.95
CA ALA A 55 6.65 10.35 -6.92
C ALA A 55 7.40 9.41 -7.86
N ALA A 56 8.59 9.83 -8.29
CA ALA A 56 9.50 9.00 -9.08
C ALA A 56 10.03 7.78 -8.31
N ALA A 57 10.07 7.83 -6.97
CA ALA A 57 10.56 6.72 -6.14
C ALA A 57 9.51 5.63 -5.87
N LEU A 58 8.24 5.85 -6.24
CA LEU A 58 7.19 4.85 -6.11
C LEU A 58 7.43 3.69 -7.08
N LYS A 59 7.30 2.47 -6.58
CA LYS A 59 7.55 1.25 -7.33
C LYS A 59 6.37 0.29 -7.19
N ILE A 60 6.11 -0.43 -8.27
CA ILE A 60 5.17 -1.55 -8.29
C ILE A 60 5.94 -2.84 -8.03
N TYR A 61 5.37 -3.69 -7.21
CA TYR A 61 5.74 -5.09 -7.10
C TYR A 61 4.49 -5.93 -7.30
N VAL A 62 4.54 -6.85 -8.25
CA VAL A 62 3.50 -7.85 -8.47
C VAL A 62 4.11 -9.20 -8.13
N ALA A 63 3.42 -9.98 -7.29
CA ALA A 63 3.84 -11.33 -6.97
C ALA A 63 3.82 -12.20 -8.25
N PRO A 64 4.71 -13.20 -8.39
CA PRO A 64 4.70 -14.09 -9.57
C PRO A 64 3.36 -14.80 -9.80
N SER A 65 2.57 -14.97 -8.73
CA SER A 65 1.21 -15.54 -8.81
C SER A 65 0.17 -14.59 -9.40
N GLY A 66 0.44 -13.28 -9.50
CA GLY A 66 -0.54 -12.27 -9.92
C GLY A 66 -1.65 -11.99 -8.91
N LEU A 67 -1.60 -12.63 -7.73
CA LEU A 67 -2.64 -12.53 -6.70
C LEU A 67 -2.38 -11.44 -5.66
N ASP A 68 -1.20 -10.82 -5.69
CA ASP A 68 -0.80 -9.74 -4.79
C ASP A 68 -0.05 -8.67 -5.57
N ALA A 69 -0.41 -7.42 -5.33
CA ALA A 69 0.28 -6.26 -5.86
C ALA A 69 0.49 -5.23 -4.75
N GLN A 70 1.70 -4.68 -4.71
CA GLN A 70 2.13 -3.72 -3.72
C GLN A 70 2.66 -2.50 -4.46
N ILE A 71 2.15 -1.32 -4.08
CA ILE A 71 2.53 -0.04 -4.65
C ILE A 71 3.05 0.83 -3.51
N GLY A 72 4.24 1.40 -3.69
CA GLY A 72 4.83 2.26 -2.66
C GLY A 72 6.33 2.39 -2.79
N ILE A 73 6.93 2.97 -1.76
CA ILE A 73 8.38 3.13 -1.68
C ILE A 73 9.02 1.81 -1.24
N ARG A 74 9.85 1.23 -2.12
CA ARG A 74 10.50 -0.06 -1.87
C ARG A 74 12.00 0.11 -1.69
N GLY A 75 12.56 -0.62 -0.71
CA GLY A 75 14.00 -0.67 -0.43
C GLY A 75 14.44 0.25 0.71
N LYS A 76 15.54 -0.12 1.39
CA LYS A 76 16.02 0.54 2.63
C LYS A 76 16.49 1.98 2.40
N ARG A 77 16.99 2.31 1.21
CA ARG A 77 17.49 3.66 0.89
C ARG A 77 16.34 4.65 0.75
N ASP A 78 15.39 4.36 -0.13
CA ASP A 78 14.26 5.26 -0.41
C ASP A 78 13.32 5.36 0.79
N ASN A 79 13.11 4.27 1.54
CA ASN A 79 12.32 4.32 2.79
C ASN A 79 12.93 5.24 3.85
N ARG A 80 14.27 5.33 3.93
CA ARG A 80 14.94 6.28 4.82
C ARG A 80 14.82 7.71 4.30
N LYS A 81 15.05 7.91 2.99
CA LYS A 81 15.02 9.23 2.36
C LYS A 81 13.63 9.89 2.45
N PHE A 82 12.57 9.11 2.22
CA PHE A 82 11.20 9.61 2.14
C PHE A 82 10.35 9.25 3.36
N PHE A 83 10.99 8.94 4.49
CA PHE A 83 10.33 8.53 5.74
C PHE A 83 9.18 9.47 6.16
N TYR A 84 9.38 10.78 5.98
CA TYR A 84 8.42 11.79 6.42
C TYR A 84 7.13 11.86 5.60
N LEU A 85 7.04 11.21 4.43
CA LEU A 85 5.80 11.16 3.65
C LEU A 85 4.64 10.58 4.46
N ARG A 86 4.90 9.62 5.36
CA ARG A 86 3.85 9.05 6.22
C ARG A 86 3.11 10.13 7.02
N PHE A 87 3.81 11.15 7.49
CA PHE A 87 3.18 12.25 8.24
C PHE A 87 2.39 13.20 7.35
N ILE A 88 2.71 13.26 6.05
CA ILE A 88 1.94 14.04 5.09
C ILE A 88 0.65 13.28 4.72
N GLU A 89 0.74 11.97 4.47
CA GLU A 89 -0.41 11.11 4.14
C GLU A 89 -1.47 11.14 5.25
N TYR A 90 -1.04 10.98 6.51
CA TYR A 90 -1.95 10.84 7.65
C TYR A 90 -2.11 12.11 8.49
N GLY A 91 -1.33 13.14 8.22
CA GLY A 91 -1.25 14.34 9.06
C GLY A 91 -0.47 14.09 10.36
N THR A 92 -0.31 15.15 11.15
CA THR A 92 0.32 15.09 12.47
C THR A 92 -0.60 15.66 13.53
N LYS A 93 -0.61 15.01 14.70
CA LYS A 93 -1.26 15.57 15.88
C LYS A 93 -0.45 16.77 16.37
N GLY A 94 -1.15 17.85 16.72
CA GLY A 94 -0.54 19.01 17.36
C GLY A 94 -0.04 18.66 18.76
N TYR A 95 1.02 19.34 19.17
CA TYR A 95 1.58 19.25 20.51
C TYR A 95 1.51 20.63 21.17
N ILE A 96 0.94 20.71 22.36
CA ILE A 96 0.91 21.95 23.15
C ILE A 96 1.80 21.74 24.38
N GLY A 97 2.78 22.61 24.56
CA GLY A 97 3.92 22.45 25.43
C GLY A 97 3.58 22.25 26.91
N GLY A 98 2.46 22.84 27.33
CA GLY A 98 1.97 22.77 28.70
C GLY A 98 1.26 21.47 29.08
N LYS A 99 0.91 20.58 28.13
CA LYS A 99 0.03 19.43 28.40
C LYS A 99 0.73 18.07 28.18
N ARG A 100 0.58 17.16 29.14
CA ARG A 100 0.88 15.71 29.02
C ARG A 100 -0.37 14.96 28.51
N ALA A 101 -0.22 13.69 28.12
CA ALA A 101 -1.34 12.82 27.84
C ALA A 101 -2.33 12.77 29.03
N GLY A 102 -3.63 12.92 28.74
CA GLY A 102 -4.69 13.01 29.76
C GLY A 102 -4.87 14.40 30.38
N SER A 103 -4.60 15.48 29.63
CA SER A 103 -4.86 16.87 30.04
C SER A 103 -4.11 17.38 31.29
N ARG A 104 -3.12 16.63 31.79
CA ARG A 104 -2.31 17.05 32.94
C ARG A 104 -1.31 18.12 32.56
N ASN A 105 -1.18 19.15 33.40
CA ASN A 105 -0.17 20.19 33.23
C ASN A 105 1.25 19.63 33.46
N ARG A 106 2.20 20.05 32.63
CA ARG A 106 3.60 19.63 32.71
C ARG A 106 4.31 20.54 33.73
N ARG A 107 5.01 19.95 34.71
CA ARG A 107 5.78 20.70 35.72
C ARG A 107 6.92 21.47 35.04
N ALA A 108 7.10 22.74 35.37
CA ALA A 108 8.21 23.57 34.90
C ALA A 108 9.48 23.20 35.69
N THR A 109 10.21 22.18 35.24
CA THR A 109 11.52 21.86 35.80
C THR A 109 12.62 22.48 34.92
N ASN A 110 13.63 23.07 35.56
CA ASN A 110 14.78 23.66 34.88
C ASN A 110 15.63 22.59 34.17
N LYS A 111 16.32 23.02 33.11
CA LYS A 111 16.40 22.29 31.84
C LYS A 111 17.84 22.24 31.32
N SER A 112 18.71 21.54 32.04
CA SER A 112 19.97 20.97 31.54
C SER A 112 20.75 20.40 32.72
N ASP A 113 21.03 19.10 32.72
CA ASP A 113 21.99 18.45 33.61
C ASP A 113 23.34 18.17 32.92
N GLY A 114 23.58 18.81 31.76
CA GLY A 114 24.83 18.66 30.99
C GLY A 114 24.87 17.43 30.09
N GLU A 115 24.03 16.42 30.33
CA GLU A 115 23.97 15.18 29.56
C GLU A 115 22.64 15.05 28.77
N HIS A 116 21.55 15.59 29.31
CA HIS A 116 20.23 15.48 28.70
C HIS A 116 19.48 16.82 28.59
N PHE A 117 19.04 17.15 27.38
CA PHE A 117 18.18 18.30 27.12
C PHE A 117 16.69 17.90 27.15
N PHE A 118 16.16 17.63 28.34
CA PHE A 118 14.74 17.32 28.51
C PHE A 118 13.91 18.58 28.76
N GLY A 119 13.45 19.29 27.71
CA GLY A 119 12.37 20.25 27.96
C GLY A 119 11.99 21.30 26.92
N LYS A 120 12.44 21.29 25.66
CA LYS A 120 11.75 22.12 24.66
C LYS A 120 10.43 21.42 24.36
N TYR A 121 9.35 21.97 24.93
CA TYR A 121 7.98 21.60 24.62
C TYR A 121 7.38 22.71 23.76
N PRO A 122 7.83 22.87 22.50
CA PRO A 122 7.27 23.90 21.63
C PRO A 122 5.79 23.59 21.38
N ASP A 123 4.98 24.63 21.25
CA ASP A 123 3.67 24.46 20.64
C ASP A 123 3.87 24.15 19.16
N ILE A 124 3.52 22.94 18.76
CA ILE A 124 3.56 22.46 17.38
C ILE A 124 2.11 22.36 16.92
N PRO A 125 1.66 23.14 15.93
CA PRO A 125 0.31 23.03 15.42
C PRO A 125 0.08 21.65 14.79
N ALA A 126 -1.15 21.16 14.87
CA ALA A 126 -1.56 19.98 14.11
C ALA A 126 -1.43 20.28 12.62
N ARG A 127 -0.97 19.31 11.83
CA ARG A 127 -0.97 19.42 10.37
C ARG A 127 -2.03 18.48 9.79
N PRO A 128 -2.92 18.98 8.92
CA PRO A 128 -3.93 18.14 8.29
C PRO A 128 -3.27 17.05 7.42
N ALA A 129 -4.02 15.96 7.22
CA ALA A 129 -3.66 14.91 6.29
C ALA A 129 -3.83 15.40 4.84
N HIS A 130 -2.89 15.01 3.99
CA HIS A 130 -3.01 15.14 2.54
C HIS A 130 -2.99 13.72 1.96
N PRO A 131 -4.13 13.01 1.94
CA PRO A 131 -4.16 11.61 1.53
C PRO A 131 -4.01 11.47 0.01
N TRP A 132 -3.14 10.58 -0.44
CA TRP A 132 -3.00 10.21 -1.85
C TRP A 132 -3.00 8.69 -2.07
N LEU A 133 -2.72 7.88 -1.04
CA LEU A 133 -2.70 6.41 -1.17
C LEU A 133 -4.11 5.84 -1.27
N ARG A 134 -5.00 6.24 -0.37
CA ARG A 134 -6.37 5.72 -0.36
C ARG A 134 -7.19 6.24 -1.55
N PRO A 135 -7.17 7.55 -1.86
CA PRO A 135 -7.90 8.08 -3.01
C PRO A 135 -7.46 7.48 -4.34
N SER A 136 -6.17 7.18 -4.55
CA SER A 136 -5.71 6.56 -5.80
C SER A 136 -6.29 5.17 -6.01
N ILE A 137 -6.50 4.40 -4.93
CA ILE A 137 -7.16 3.10 -4.99
C ILE A 137 -8.65 3.26 -5.25
N ASP A 138 -9.30 4.19 -4.55
CA ASP A 138 -10.76 4.35 -4.62
C ASP A 138 -11.20 4.82 -6.02
N VAL A 139 -10.48 5.76 -6.64
CA VAL A 139 -10.76 6.24 -8.02
C VAL A 139 -10.57 5.14 -9.07
N ASN A 140 -9.58 4.28 -8.90
CA ASN A 140 -9.28 3.22 -9.86
C ASN A 140 -10.03 1.91 -9.58
N ARG A 141 -10.81 1.84 -8.49
CA ARG A 141 -11.35 0.58 -7.96
C ARG A 141 -12.16 -0.20 -8.98
N GLU A 142 -13.04 0.46 -9.72
CA GLU A 142 -13.95 -0.19 -10.67
C GLU A 142 -13.19 -0.73 -11.88
N TYR A 143 -12.28 0.05 -12.44
CA TYR A 143 -11.41 -0.38 -13.54
C TYR A 143 -10.53 -1.56 -13.15
N VAL A 144 -9.89 -1.49 -11.98
CA VAL A 144 -9.05 -2.58 -11.46
C VAL A 144 -9.88 -3.85 -11.27
N MET A 145 -11.09 -3.74 -10.72
CA MET A 145 -11.98 -4.90 -10.56
C MET A 145 -12.39 -5.51 -11.91
N ALA A 146 -12.75 -4.68 -12.89
CA ALA A 146 -13.13 -5.14 -14.22
C ALA A 146 -11.98 -5.83 -14.98
N ASP A 147 -10.77 -5.26 -14.89
CA ASP A 147 -9.55 -5.82 -15.51
C ASP A 147 -9.21 -7.19 -14.90
N ILE A 148 -9.23 -7.29 -13.57
CA ILE A 148 -8.96 -8.54 -12.85
C ILE A 148 -10.07 -9.57 -13.12
N GLU A 149 -11.34 -9.17 -13.10
CA GLU A 149 -12.46 -10.08 -13.38
C GLU A 149 -12.35 -10.67 -14.79
N THR A 150 -12.01 -9.84 -15.78
CA THR A 150 -11.80 -10.28 -17.15
C THR A 150 -10.66 -11.29 -17.24
N ALA A 151 -9.52 -11.02 -16.58
CA ALA A 151 -8.39 -11.93 -16.53
C ALA A 151 -8.73 -13.27 -15.85
N VAL A 152 -9.47 -13.23 -14.74
CA VAL A 152 -9.98 -14.44 -14.06
C VAL A 152 -10.88 -15.24 -15.00
N ARG A 153 -11.85 -14.59 -15.66
CA ARG A 153 -12.77 -15.26 -16.60
C ARG A 153 -12.03 -15.91 -17.77
N ARG A 154 -11.01 -15.25 -18.34
CA ARG A 154 -10.17 -15.82 -19.41
C ARG A 154 -9.38 -17.02 -18.93
N THR A 155 -8.76 -16.91 -17.74
CA THR A 155 -8.01 -17.99 -17.11
C THR A 155 -8.90 -19.22 -16.88
N LEU A 156 -10.10 -19.02 -16.32
CA LEU A 156 -11.06 -20.09 -16.09
C LEU A 156 -11.60 -20.70 -17.40
N ARG A 157 -11.86 -19.88 -18.42
CA ARG A 157 -12.29 -20.36 -19.73
C ARG A 157 -11.23 -21.26 -20.35
N LYS A 158 -9.97 -20.81 -20.40
CA LYS A 158 -8.84 -21.63 -20.87
C LYS A 158 -8.73 -22.94 -20.09
N ALA A 159 -8.89 -22.88 -18.77
CA ALA A 159 -8.83 -24.07 -17.93
C ALA A 159 -9.97 -25.07 -18.22
N SER A 160 -11.17 -24.55 -18.48
CA SER A 160 -12.36 -25.36 -18.78
C SER A 160 -12.35 -25.98 -20.17
N GLN A 161 -11.69 -25.34 -21.14
CA GLN A 161 -11.56 -25.84 -22.51
C GLN A 161 -10.51 -26.96 -22.64
N GLY A 162 -9.84 -27.28 -21.53
CA GLY A 162 -8.80 -28.29 -21.48
C GLY A 162 -7.47 -27.75 -22.02
N VAL A 163 -6.40 -28.19 -21.37
CA VAL A 163 -5.11 -28.37 -22.04
C VAL A 163 -5.38 -29.41 -23.14
N GLY A 164 -5.85 -28.94 -24.30
CA GLY A 164 -5.88 -29.77 -25.50
C GLY A 164 -4.42 -30.10 -25.82
N ASN A 165 -4.11 -31.40 -25.72
CA ASN A 165 -2.91 -32.08 -26.22
C ASN A 165 -1.84 -31.18 -26.83
N ASP A 166 -0.72 -31.06 -26.14
CA ASP A 166 0.63 -31.39 -26.64
C ASP A 166 1.57 -31.65 -25.45
#